data_AF-C0ZEU7-F1
#
_entry.id   AF-C0ZEU7-F1
#
_cell.length_a   1.000
_cell.length_b   1.000
_cell.length_c   1.000
_cell.angle_alpha   90.00
_cell.angle_beta   90.00
_cell.angle_gamma   90.00
#
_symmetry.space_group_name_H-M   'P 1'
#
loop_
_entity.id
_entity.type
_entity.pdbx_description
1 polymer ?
#
loop_
_entity_poly.entity_id
_entity_poly.type
_entity_poly.pdbx_seq_one_letter_code
_entity_poly.pdbx_strand_id
1 'polypeptide(L)' 'MTVRNIPVTILGRLSRSALTVPMMFSFESVDQNGKALCLGETVILPEEINPCISVLRHYDILVIALHNHWLFNNLVM' A
#
# COMPACT_ATOMS: atom_id res chain seq x y z
N MET A 1 6.94 12.88 -5.83
CA MET A 1 6.69 11.70 -4.98
C MET A 1 8.01 10.97 -4.84
N THR A 2 8.63 10.98 -3.66
CA THR A 2 9.95 10.38 -3.44
C THR A 2 9.75 8.95 -2.97
N VAL A 3 10.27 7.97 -3.71
CA VAL A 3 10.22 6.57 -3.29
C VAL A 3 11.26 6.37 -2.19
N ARG A 4 10.83 5.90 -1.02
CA ARG A 4 11.75 5.55 0.08
C ARG A 4 12.59 4.34 -0.34
N ASN A 5 13.90 4.42 -0.09
CA ASN A 5 14.79 3.28 -0.28
C ASN A 5 14.65 2.33 0.92
N ILE A 6 13.64 1.45 0.88
CA ILE A 6 13.38 0.46 1.93
C ILE A 6 14.09 -0.85 1.53
N PRO A 7 15.08 -1.34 2.32
CA PRO A 7 15.70 -2.63 2.07
C PRO A 7 14.74 -3.76 2.46
N VAL A 8 13.90 -4.20 1.51
CA VAL A 8 12.92 -5.26 1.78
C VAL A 8 13.60 -6.63 1.73
N THR A 9 13.61 -7.35 2.85
CA THR A 9 14.12 -8.72 2.94
C THR A 9 13.00 -9.71 3.23
N ILE A 10 12.78 -10.68 2.34
CA ILE A 10 11.74 -11.71 2.50
C ILE A 10 12.43 -13.05 2.70
N LEU A 11 12.15 -13.73 3.82
CA LEU A 11 12.76 -15.02 4.19
C LEU A 11 14.30 -15.00 4.08
N GLY A 12 14.92 -13.90 4.52
CA GLY A 12 16.37 -13.71 4.48
C GLY A 12 16.95 -13.34 3.11
N ARG A 13 16.12 -13.07 2.09
CA ARG A 13 16.56 -12.67 0.75
C ARG A 13 16.14 -11.24 0.44
N LEU A 14 17.10 -10.42 0.00
CA LEU A 14 16.83 -9.07 -0.47
C LEU A 14 15.92 -9.12 -1.71
N SER A 15 14.82 -8.36 -1.69
CA SER A 15 13.95 -8.15 -2.84
C SER A 15 14.15 -6.76 -3.43
N ARG A 16 14.15 -6.71 -4.77
CA ARG A 16 14.06 -5.46 -5.56
C ARG A 16 12.87 -5.49 -6.51
N SER A 17 11.93 -6.42 -6.29
CA SER A 17 10.78 -6.63 -7.16
C SER A 17 9.86 -5.40 -7.16
N ALA A 18 9.24 -5.15 -8.32
CA ALA A 18 8.15 -4.19 -8.44
C ALA A 18 6.91 -4.59 -7.60
N LEU A 19 6.88 -5.79 -7.02
CA LEU A 19 5.84 -6.21 -6.08
C LEU A 19 6.17 -5.84 -4.62
N THR A 20 7.30 -5.18 -4.35
CA THR A 20 7.79 -4.96 -2.97
C THR A 20 8.08 -3.51 -2.60
N VAL A 21 8.07 -2.58 -3.56
CA VAL A 21 8.47 -1.18 -3.33
C VAL A 21 7.59 -0.16 -4.05
N PRO A 22 7.27 -0.31 -5.35
CA PRO A 22 6.51 0.72 -6.04
C PRO A 22 5.04 0.69 -5.60
N MET A 23 4.44 1.87 -5.66
CA MET A 23 3.02 2.10 -5.47
C MET A 23 2.37 2.15 -6.85
N MET A 24 1.21 1.53 -7.00
CA MET A 24 0.47 1.51 -8.27
C MET A 24 -0.97 1.95 -8.03
N PHE A 25 -1.51 2.69 -9.00
CA PHE A 25 -2.93 3.01 -9.04
C PHE A 25 -3.45 2.84 -10.46
N SER A 26 -4.68 2.39 -10.60
CA SER A 26 -5.44 2.38 -11.85
C SER A 26 -6.84 2.92 -11.61
N PHE A 27 -7.42 3.49 -12.66
CA PHE A 27 -8.80 3.94 -12.65
C PHE A 27 -9.56 3.15 -13.70
N GLU A 28 -10.69 2.59 -13.30
CA GLU A 28 -11.65 2.00 -14.23
C GLU A 28 -12.41 3.10 -15.01
N SER A 29 -13.35 2.69 -15.86
CA SER A 29 -14.20 3.64 -16.57
C SER A 29 -14.96 4.59 -15.63
N VAL A 30 -15.12 5.83 -16.10
CA VAL A 30 -15.88 6.87 -15.40
C VAL A 30 -17.38 6.63 -15.64
N ASP A 31 -18.18 6.67 -14.57
CA ASP A 31 -19.63 6.53 -14.62
C ASP A 31 -20.33 7.84 -15.05
N GLN A 32 -21.65 7.78 -15.20
CA GLN A 32 -22.49 8.94 -15.58
C GLN A 32 -22.45 10.11 -14.56
N ASN A 33 -21.96 9.87 -13.35
CA ASN A 33 -21.82 10.88 -12.31
C ASN A 33 -20.39 11.46 -12.23
N GLY A 34 -19.50 11.08 -13.15
CA GLY A 34 -18.11 11.53 -13.16
C GLY A 34 -17.22 10.79 -12.14
N LYS A 35 -17.62 9.63 -11.64
CA LYS A 35 -16.85 8.82 -10.67
C LYS A 35 -16.24 7.60 -11.34
N ALA A 36 -15.00 7.27 -10.98
CA ALA A 36 -14.33 6.03 -11.40
C ALA A 36 -13.94 5.19 -10.18
N LEU A 37 -13.92 3.87 -10.34
CA LEU A 37 -13.30 2.99 -9.35
C LEU A 37 -11.78 3.18 -9.43
N CYS A 38 -11.16 3.60 -8.32
CA CYS A 38 -9.72 3.66 -8.16
C CYS A 38 -9.24 2.40 -7.45
N LEU A 39 -8.38 1.62 -8.10
CA LEU A 39 -7.66 0.50 -7.51
C LEU A 39 -6.25 0.95 -7.22
N GLY A 40 -5.70 0.57 -6.06
CA GLY A 40 -4.34 0.92 -5.72
C GLY A 40 -3.69 -0.07 -4.78
N GLU A 41 -2.38 -0.20 -4.92
CA GLU A 41 -1.52 -0.95 -4.02
C GLU A 41 -0.37 -0.06 -3.56
N THR A 42 -0.04 -0.16 -2.27
CA THR A 42 1.07 0.57 -1.68
C THR A 42 1.78 -0.28 -0.63
N VAL A 43 3.05 0.04 -0.39
CA VAL A 43 3.89 -0.63 0.59
C VAL A 43 3.91 0.23 1.85
N ILE A 44 3.48 -0.36 2.96
CA ILE A 44 3.36 0.29 4.27
C ILE A 44 4.11 -0.57 5.29
N LEU A 45 4.92 0.05 6.14
CA LEU A 45 5.57 -0.66 7.23
C LEU A 45 4.54 -1.12 8.29
N PRO A 46 4.76 -2.22 9.02
CA PRO A 46 3.79 -2.71 10.01
C PRO A 46 3.29 -1.65 11.00
N GLU A 47 4.20 -0.80 11.50
CA GLU A 47 3.93 0.30 12.42
C GLU A 47 3.16 1.47 11.78
N GLU A 48 3.19 1.59 10.45
CA GLU A 48 2.54 2.66 9.69
C GLU A 48 1.10 2.30 9.29
N ILE A 49 0.67 1.04 9.46
CA ILE A 49 -0.66 0.56 9.03
C ILE A 49 -1.79 1.38 9.67
N ASN A 50 -1.83 1.46 11.00
CA ASN A 50 -2.90 2.19 11.69
C ASN A 50 -2.82 3.71 11.47
N PRO A 51 -1.64 4.36 11.53
CA PRO A 51 -1.50 5.76 11.12
C PRO A 51 -2.02 6.04 9.71
N CYS A 52 -1.71 5.19 8.73
CA CYS A 52 -2.18 5.33 7.36
C CYS A 52 -3.71 5.23 7.29
N ILE A 53 -4.30 4.19 7.89
CA ILE A 53 -5.76 3.99 7.93
C ILE A 53 -6.46 5.19 8.59
N SER A 54 -5.91 5.72 9.68
CA SER A 54 -6.44 6.91 10.35
C SER A 54 -6.46 8.13 9.43
N VAL A 55 -5.38 8.35 8.66
CA VAL A 55 -5.34 9.44 7.67
C VAL A 55 -6.35 9.23 6.54
N LEU A 56 -6.46 8.02 6.00
CA LEU A 56 -7.45 7.72 4.95
C LEU A 56 -8.89 8.03 5.44
N ARG A 57 -9.22 7.58 6.65
CA ARG A 57 -10.53 7.84 7.27
C ARG A 57 -10.76 9.33 7.57
N HIS A 58 -9.72 10.07 7.94
CA HIS A 58 -9.79 11.52 8.13
C HIS A 58 -10.18 12.26 6.85
N TYR A 59 -9.80 11.74 5.68
CA TYR A 59 -10.17 12.27 4.36
C TYR A 59 -11.41 11.59 3.75
N ASP A 60 -12.29 11.04 4.59
CA ASP A 60 -13.54 10.37 4.18
C ASP A 60 -13.35 9.18 3.21
N ILE A 61 -12.15 8.58 3.18
CA ILE A 61 -11.90 7.34 2.44
C ILE A 61 -12.30 6.16 3.32
N LEU A 62 -13.37 5.48 2.94
CA LEU A 62 -13.87 4.31 3.66
C LEU A 62 -12.90 3.13 3.53
N VAL A 63 -12.34 2.70 4.65
CA VAL A 63 -11.50 1.50 4.74
C VAL A 63 -12.33 0.34 5.27
N ILE A 64 -12.67 -0.61 4.39
CA ILE A 64 -13.49 -1.79 4.72
C ILE A 64 -12.66 -3.04 5.03
N ALA A 65 -11.44 -3.13 4.51
CA ALA A 65 -10.56 -4.29 4.66
C ALA A 65 -9.10 -3.89 4.49
N LEU A 66 -8.20 -4.70 5.05
CA LEU A 66 -6.75 -4.63 4.86
C LEU A 66 -6.30 -5.95 4.24
N HIS A 67 -5.60 -5.89 3.10
CA HIS A 67 -4.91 -7.04 2.50
C HIS A 67 -3.41 -6.91 2.77
N ASN A 68 -2.77 -7.99 3.24
CA ASN A 68 -1.34 -7.97 3.54
C ASN A 68 -0.65 -9.23 3.00
N HIS A 69 0.58 -9.08 2.50
CA HIS A 69 1.39 -10.22 2.06
C HIS A 69 2.34 -10.74 3.16
N TRP A 70 2.85 -9.87 4.05
CA TRP A 70 3.86 -10.24 5.07
C TRP A 70 3.69 -9.50 6.40
N LEU A 71 2.56 -9.68 7.07
CA LEU A 71 2.33 -9.10 8.40
C LEU A 71 3.04 -9.93 9.47
N PHE A 72 3.74 -9.26 10.39
CA PHE A 72 4.50 -9.87 11.49
C PHE A 72 5.70 -10.75 11.10
N ASN A 73 6.14 -10.70 9.84
CA ASN A 73 7.41 -11.30 9.48
C ASN A 73 8.55 -10.42 10.01
N ASN A 74 9.63 -11.02 10.52
CA ASN A 74 10.86 -10.28 10.86
C ASN A 74 11.52 -9.80 9.55
N LEU A 75 10.96 -8.75 8.95
CA LEU A 75 11.67 -7.92 7.99
C LEU A 75 12.79 -7.28 8.80
N VAL A 76 14.00 -7.84 8.70
CA VAL A 76 15.19 -7.12 9.14
C VAL A 76 15.31 -5.94 8.18
N MET A 77 14.84 -4.77 8.61
CA MET A 77 15.07 -3.49 7.94
C MET A 77 16.45 -2.95 8.32
#